data_AF-A0A0V0HCA6-F1
#
_entry.id   AF-A0A0V0HCA6-F1
#
_cell.length_a   1.000
_cell.length_b   1.000
_cell.length_c   1.000
_cell.angle_alpha   90.00
_cell.angle_beta   90.00
_cell.angle_gamma   90.00
#
_symmetry.space_group_name_H-M   'P 1'
#
loop_
_entity.id
_entity.type
_entity.pdbx_description
1 polymer ?
#
loop_
_entity_poly.entity_id
_entity_poly.type
_entity_poly.pdbx_seq_one_letter_code
_entity_poly.pdbx_strand_id
1 'polypeptide(L)' 'MPEHTSDLLSCWIRREGSKTQKQWWRVIPSCIWRTVWKERNGRCFEDRFNSMQKIKENCITNFHFGVKKEI' A
#
# COMPACT_ATOMS: atom_id res chain seq x y z
N MET A 1 -4.19 19.11 -6.24
CA MET A 1 -3.38 17.98 -5.71
C MET A 1 -3.18 18.22 -4.22
N PRO A 2 -3.19 17.19 -3.36
CA PRO A 2 -2.79 17.36 -1.98
C PRO A 2 -1.34 17.86 -1.89
N GLU A 3 -1.09 18.87 -1.05
CA GLU A 3 0.21 19.51 -0.88
C GLU A 3 1.15 18.64 -0.04
N HIS A 4 0.58 17.93 0.94
CA HIS A 4 1.32 17.02 1.81
C HIS A 4 0.81 15.58 1.72
N THR A 5 1.68 14.63 2.08
CA THR A 5 1.32 13.21 2.18
C THR A 5 0.20 12.98 3.21
N SER A 6 0.12 13.80 4.26
CA SER A 6 -0.99 13.81 5.22
C SER A 6 -2.33 14.15 4.57
N ASP A 7 -2.35 15.08 3.61
CA ASP A 7 -3.58 15.49 2.90
C ASP A 7 -4.03 14.41 1.90
N LEU A 8 -3.06 13.71 1.30
CA LEU A 8 -3.35 12.55 0.46
C LEU A 8 -3.96 11.43 1.31
N LEU A 9 -3.39 11.15 2.48
CA LEU A 9 -3.88 10.10 3.39
C LEU A 9 -5.23 10.46 4.03
N SER A 10 -5.47 11.73 4.34
CA SER A 10 -6.77 12.18 4.88
C SER A 10 -7.89 12.03 3.86
N CYS A 11 -7.60 12.28 2.57
CA CYS A 11 -8.52 11.99 1.46
C CYS A 11 -8.73 10.49 1.23
N TRP A 12 -7.75 9.66 1.56
CA TRP A 12 -7.77 8.21 1.31
C TRP A 12 -8.69 7.44 2.26
N ILE A 13 -8.84 7.91 3.50
CA ILE A 13 -9.67 7.24 4.50
C ILE A 13 -11.16 7.43 4.14
N ARG A 14 -11.83 6.34 3.76
CA ARG A 14 -13.28 6.36 3.53
C ARG A 14 -14.02 6.65 4.84
N ARG A 15 -14.71 7.79 4.91
CA ARG A 15 -15.52 8.18 6.08
C ARG A 15 -16.73 7.26 6.30
N GLU A 16 -17.25 6.68 5.22
CA GLU A 16 -18.46 5.86 5.21
C GLU A 16 -18.20 4.44 4.70
N GLY A 17 -18.97 3.46 5.17
CA GLY A 17 -18.80 2.03 4.86
C GLY A 17 -18.78 1.13 6.08
N SER A 18 -18.76 -0.18 5.85
CA SER A 18 -18.67 -1.17 6.93
C SER A 18 -17.34 -1.06 7.69
N LYS A 19 -17.29 -1.57 8.93
CA LYS A 19 -16.06 -1.59 9.75
C LYS A 19 -14.89 -2.23 8.98
N THR A 20 -15.15 -3.33 8.29
CA THR A 20 -14.19 -4.05 7.46
C THR A 20 -13.68 -3.22 6.29
N GLN A 21 -14.58 -2.51 5.59
CA GLN A 21 -14.16 -1.61 4.51
C GLN A 21 -13.25 -0.50 5.03
N LYS A 22 -13.59 0.10 6.18
CA LYS A 22 -12.75 1.13 6.80
C LYS A 22 -11.36 0.61 7.18
N GLN A 23 -11.26 -0.62 7.69
CA GLN A 23 -9.96 -1.27 7.96
C GLN A 23 -9.15 -1.45 6.66
N TRP A 24 -9.77 -1.97 5.60
CA TRP A 24 -9.09 -2.12 4.32
C TRP A 24 -8.53 -0.79 3.81
N TRP A 25 -9.32 0.28 3.85
CA TRP A 25 -8.88 1.63 3.44
C TRP A 25 -7.70 2.16 4.26
N ARG A 26 -7.59 1.80 5.54
CA ARG A 26 -6.44 2.16 6.39
C ARG A 26 -5.17 1.39 6.04
N VAL A 27 -5.31 0.12 5.65
CA VAL A 27 -4.18 -0.75 5.35
C VAL A 27 -3.56 -0.46 3.97
N ILE A 28 -4.38 -0.12 2.96
CA ILE A 28 -3.91 0.01 1.56
C ILE A 28 -2.71 0.97 1.39
N PRO A 29 -2.68 2.19 1.97
CA PRO A 29 -1.55 3.10 1.79
C PRO A 29 -0.22 2.49 2.27
N SER A 30 -0.25 1.77 3.38
CA SER A 30 0.94 1.09 3.92
C SER A 30 1.44 -0.01 2.97
N CYS A 31 0.53 -0.74 2.32
CA CYS A 31 0.86 -1.77 1.34
C CYS A 31 1.49 -1.18 0.08
N ILE A 32 0.92 -0.09 -0.43
CA ILE A 32 1.46 0.64 -1.59
C ILE A 32 2.86 1.15 -1.24
N TRP A 33 3.00 1.86 -0.11
CA TRP A 33 4.27 2.41 0.35
C TRP A 33 5.35 1.34 0.46
N ARG A 34 5.05 0.24 1.17
CA ARG A 34 6.00 -0.87 1.37
C ARG A 34 6.43 -1.52 0.05
N THR A 35 5.49 -1.68 -0.88
CA THR A 35 5.77 -2.29 -2.19
C THR A 35 6.66 -1.38 -3.04
N VAL A 36 6.32 -0.09 -3.13
CA VAL A 36 7.10 0.91 -3.87
C VAL A 36 8.49 1.08 -3.26
N TRP A 37 8.58 1.20 -1.94
CA TRP A 37 9.85 1.31 -1.23
C TRP A 37 10.76 0.11 -1.51
N LYS A 38 10.24 -1.12 -1.40
CA LYS A 38 11.00 -2.33 -1.66
C LYS A 38 11.46 -2.43 -3.12
N GLU A 39 10.60 -2.06 -4.08
CA GLU A 39 10.98 -2.05 -5.49
C GLU A 39 12.06 -1.02 -5.80
N ARG A 40 11.93 0.22 -5.29
CA ARG A 40 12.93 1.27 -5.50
C ARG A 40 14.28 0.91 -4.89
N ASN A 41 14.28 0.37 -3.68
CA ASN A 41 15.52 -0.07 -3.04
C ASN A 41 16.12 -1.29 -3.75
N GLY A 42 15.31 -2.26 -4.20
CA GLY A 42 15.79 -3.38 -4.99
C GLY A 42 16.48 -2.95 -6.28
N ARG A 43 15.93 -1.94 -6.97
CA ARG A 43 16.57 -1.36 -8.16
C ARG A 43 17.86 -0.63 -7.85
N CYS A 44 17.89 0.17 -6.78
CA CYS A 44 19.06 0.98 -6.44
C CYS A 44 20.21 0.19 -5.82
N PHE A 45 19.92 -0.84 -5.01
CA PHE A 45 20.92 -1.53 -4.20
C PHE A 45 21.14 -2.99 -4.61
N GLU A 46 20.20 -3.62 -5.31
CA GLU A 46 20.28 -5.04 -5.70
C GLU A 46 20.24 -5.25 -7.23
N ASP A 47 20.19 -4.18 -8.02
CA ASP A 47 20.00 -4.19 -9.49
C ASP A 47 18.83 -5.09 -9.95
N ARG A 48 17.80 -5.20 -9.10
CA ARG A 48 16.66 -6.09 -9.32
C ARG A 48 15.51 -5.31 -9.93
N PHE A 49 15.01 -5.79 -11.07
CA PHE A 49 13.84 -5.23 -11.75
C PHE A 49 12.70 -6.25 -11.76
N ASN A 50 11.62 -5.97 -11.04
CA ASN A 50 10.43 -6.79 -11.12
C ASN A 50 9.54 -6.30 -12.27
N SER A 51 8.85 -7.24 -12.92
CA SER A 51 7.81 -6.90 -13.88
C SER A 51 6.67 -6.16 -13.18
N MET A 52 5.93 -5.33 -13.93
CA MET A 52 4.76 -4.63 -13.40
C MET A 52 3.73 -5.60 -12.78
N GLN A 53 3.55 -6.78 -13.37
CA GLN A 53 2.68 -7.81 -12.84
C GLN A 53 3.16 -8.29 -11.46
N LYS A 54 4.46 -8.54 -11.30
CA LYS A 54 5.02 -8.98 -10.02
C LYS A 54 4.91 -7.92 -8.93
N ILE A 55 5.08 -6.66 -9.28
CA ILE A 55 4.90 -5.53 -8.36
C ILE A 55 3.44 -5.47 -7.88
N LYS A 56 2.46 -5.63 -8.78
CA LYS A 56 1.04 -5.69 -8.43
C LYS A 56 0.72 -6.86 -7.50
N GLU A 57 1.23 -8.05 -7.81
CA GLU A 57 1.08 -9.24 -6.95
C GLU A 57 1.63 -8.98 -5.54
N ASN A 58 2.84 -8.43 -5.43
CA ASN A 58 3.45 -8.11 -4.14
C ASN A 58 2.59 -7.12 -3.33
N CYS A 59 1.97 -6.14 -3.99
CA CYS A 59 1.07 -5.19 -3.34
C CYS A 59 -0.18 -5.88 -2.79
N ILE A 60 -0.78 -6.79 -3.57
CA ILE A 60 -1.96 -7.57 -3.15
C ILE A 60 -1.59 -8.52 -2.00
N THR A 61 -0.44 -9.19 -2.06
CA THR A 61 0.05 -10.03 -0.95
C THR A 61 0.27 -9.23 0.33
N ASN A 62 0.87 -8.04 0.23
CA ASN A 62 1.03 -7.13 1.36
C ASN A 62 -0.32 -6.69 1.95
N PHE A 63 -1.33 -6.47 1.11
CA PHE A 63 -2.69 -6.14 1.55
C PHE A 63 -3.34 -7.29 2.31
N HIS A 64 -3.34 -8.51 1.77
CA HIS A 64 -3.89 -9.67 2.48
C HIS A 64 -3.21 -9.94 3.82
N PHE A 65 -1.89 -9.74 3.89
CA PHE A 65 -1.15 -9.88 5.13
C PHE A 65 -1.47 -8.76 6.14
N GLY A 66 -1.59 -7.52 5.67
CA GLY A 66 -1.95 -6.37 6.52
C GLY A 66 -3.35 -6.50 7.10
N VAL A 67 -4.33 -6.92 6.29
CA VAL A 67 -5.71 -7.15 6.74
C VAL A 67 -5.79 -8.29 7.76
N LYS A 68 -5.01 -9.37 7.60
CA LYS A 68 -4.96 -10.47 8.57
C LYS A 68 -4.35 -10.10 9.92
N LYS A 69 -3.56 -9.02 10.00
CA LYS A 69 -2.92 -8.57 11.24
C LYS A 69 -3.78 -7.60 12.07
N GLU A 70 -4.85 -7.06 11.50
CA GLU A 70 -5.78 -6.14 12.20
C GLU A 70 -7.10 -6.80 12.68
N ILE A 71 -7.27 -8.10 12.44
CA ILE A 71 -8.37 -8.94 12.97
C ILE A 71 -7.83 -9.72 14.17
#